data_AF-B1FD81-F1
#
_entry.id   AF-B1FD81-F1
#
_cell.length_a   1.000
_cell.length_b   1.000
_cell.length_c   1.000
_cell.angle_alpha   90.00
_cell.angle_beta   90.00
_cell.angle_gamma   90.00
#
_symmetry.space_group_name_H-M   'P 1'
#
loop_
_entity.id
_entity.type
_entity.pdbx_description
1 polymer ?
#
loop_
_entity_poly.entity_id
_entity_poly.type
_entity_poly.pdbx_seq_one_letter_code
_entity_poly.pdbx_strand_id
1 'polypeptide(L)'
;MKAVTAAAVATATVASNLSYAQPVPASDLPAALPGGLRYAQPDDAPQMAPALTSRLNSAQQAGSPTNQSVSPQGGKEATKMISRPKTPIEFVRNLKVIFDHDLLLRDDFYTDASLKNAFNLEDTGVIRTDEENGDRRISVISSHFLSIFPWVKIPGRDDFMPSAQLVGGKTTHQSGAVTAGVNFGMREGGPNFDETKRIFGGNFVFLMPEPSPHGGPPAATAPHGNETWKYQRIDGKAERNITISFNPSGELSNIIIELMGK
;
A
#
# COMPACT_ATOMS: atom_id res chain seq x y z
N MET A 1 -53.46 -13.19 13.13
CA MET A 1 -52.50 -12.07 13.21
C MET A 1 -51.10 -12.65 13.31
N LYS A 2 -50.19 -12.25 12.41
CA LYS A 2 -48.83 -12.80 12.26
C LYS A 2 -47.88 -12.15 13.27
N ALA A 3 -47.07 -12.96 13.96
CA ALA A 3 -45.93 -12.49 14.72
C ALA A 3 -44.78 -12.19 13.75
N VAL A 4 -44.23 -10.98 13.83
CA VAL A 4 -43.03 -10.57 13.07
C VAL A 4 -41.86 -10.63 14.04
N THR A 5 -40.96 -11.58 13.80
CA THR A 5 -39.71 -11.73 14.53
C THR A 5 -38.72 -10.71 13.97
N ALA A 6 -38.35 -9.71 14.78
CA ALA A 6 -37.30 -8.75 14.44
C ALA A 6 -35.93 -9.42 14.67
N ALA A 7 -35.22 -9.73 13.59
CA ALA A 7 -33.81 -10.14 13.67
C ALA A 7 -32.95 -8.89 13.85
N ALA A 8 -32.34 -8.74 15.03
CA ALA A 8 -31.33 -7.73 15.28
C ALA A 8 -30.06 -8.09 14.49
N VAL A 9 -29.73 -7.29 13.48
CA VAL A 9 -28.45 -7.38 12.77
C VAL A 9 -27.41 -6.65 13.61
N ALA A 10 -26.55 -7.41 14.27
CA ALA A 10 -25.38 -6.86 14.94
C ALA A 10 -24.38 -6.40 13.87
N THR A 11 -24.29 -5.10 13.66
CA THR A 11 -23.22 -4.47 12.87
C THR A 11 -21.93 -4.57 13.67
N ALA A 12 -21.02 -5.45 13.26
CA ALA A 12 -19.65 -5.47 13.76
C ALA A 12 -18.90 -4.29 13.13
N THR A 13 -18.70 -3.23 13.91
CA THR A 13 -17.81 -2.12 13.53
C THR A 13 -16.38 -2.61 13.70
N VAL A 14 -15.72 -2.99 12.61
CA VAL A 14 -14.27 -3.23 12.62
C VAL A 14 -13.59 -1.87 12.52
N ALA A 15 -13.01 -1.42 13.64
CA ALA A 15 -12.13 -0.26 13.66
C ALA A 15 -10.80 -0.64 13.02
N SER A 16 -10.61 -0.28 11.75
CA SER A 16 -9.30 -0.29 11.12
C SER A 16 -8.45 0.80 11.75
N ASN A 17 -7.55 0.43 12.68
CA ASN A 17 -6.58 1.33 13.30
C ASN A 17 -5.44 1.70 12.33
N LEU A 18 -5.77 2.26 11.16
CA LEU A 18 -4.79 2.96 10.33
C LEU A 18 -4.70 4.38 10.87
N SER A 19 -3.74 4.58 11.79
CA SER A 19 -3.43 5.87 12.40
C SER A 19 -3.20 6.94 11.32
N TYR A 20 -3.97 8.02 11.40
CA TYR A 20 -3.84 9.20 10.55
C TYR A 20 -2.51 9.90 10.84
N ALA A 21 -1.55 9.77 9.93
CA ALA A 21 -0.46 10.72 9.80
C ALA A 21 -0.62 11.43 8.46
N GLN A 22 -1.25 12.60 8.48
CA GLN A 22 -1.01 13.57 7.42
C GLN A 22 0.46 14.02 7.50
N PRO A 23 1.14 14.29 6.38
CA PRO A 23 2.47 14.86 6.41
C PRO A 23 2.43 16.24 7.10
N VAL A 24 3.07 16.31 8.28
CA VAL A 24 3.14 17.53 9.10
C VAL A 24 3.95 18.63 8.37
N PRO A 25 3.53 19.90 8.40
CA PRO A 25 4.36 21.03 7.97
C PRO A 25 5.63 21.15 8.82
N ALA A 26 6.73 21.60 8.21
CA ALA A 26 8.08 21.58 8.77
C ALA A 26 8.38 22.62 9.87
N SER A 27 7.42 23.01 10.68
CA SER A 27 7.64 23.99 11.76
C SER A 27 6.85 23.58 12.99
N ASP A 28 7.45 22.70 13.80
CA ASP A 28 7.36 22.65 15.26
C ASP A 28 7.88 21.29 15.77
N LEU A 29 9.18 21.23 16.08
CA LEU A 29 9.78 20.12 16.82
C LEU A 29 9.88 20.50 18.30
N PRO A 30 9.25 19.75 19.22
CA PRO A 30 9.82 19.51 20.54
C PRO A 30 10.60 18.20 20.52
N ALA A 31 11.86 18.29 20.93
CA ALA A 31 12.74 17.16 21.16
C ALA A 31 12.25 16.34 22.36
N ALA A 32 11.64 15.17 22.12
CA ALA A 32 11.70 13.96 22.95
C ALA A 32 10.72 12.91 22.40
N LEU A 33 11.26 11.82 21.82
CA LEU A 33 10.51 10.58 21.64
C LEU A 33 10.70 9.72 22.90
N PRO A 34 9.64 9.30 23.61
CA PRO A 34 9.76 8.28 24.64
C PRO A 34 9.79 6.90 23.97
N GLY A 35 10.84 6.12 24.25
CA GLY A 35 10.93 4.70 23.86
C GLY A 35 12.11 4.31 22.98
N GLY A 36 13.31 4.85 23.22
CA GLY A 36 14.53 4.34 22.60
C GLY A 36 14.99 3.03 23.27
N LEU A 37 14.88 1.91 22.56
CA LEU A 37 15.54 0.66 22.91
C LEU A 37 17.07 0.89 22.88
N ARG A 38 17.68 0.92 24.06
CA ARG A 38 19.14 0.97 24.23
C ARG A 38 19.71 -0.40 23.83
N TYR A 39 20.53 -0.45 22.79
CA TYR A 39 21.43 -1.57 22.58
C TYR A 39 22.53 -1.50 23.64
N ALA A 40 22.56 -2.49 24.53
CA ALA A 40 23.72 -2.75 25.37
C ALA A 40 24.79 -3.45 24.51
N GLN A 41 25.93 -2.80 24.36
CA GLN A 41 27.17 -3.35 23.81
C GLN A 41 27.78 -4.33 24.83
N PRO A 42 28.14 -5.56 24.45
CA PRO A 42 29.13 -6.34 25.18
C PRO A 42 30.50 -6.10 24.58
N ASP A 43 31.37 -5.48 25.36
CA ASP A 43 32.83 -5.57 25.19
C ASP A 43 33.24 -7.01 25.50
N ASP A 44 33.75 -7.72 24.49
CA ASP A 44 34.92 -8.61 24.57
C ASP A 44 35.07 -9.41 23.27
N ALA A 45 36.08 -9.07 22.48
CA ALA A 45 36.57 -9.88 21.38
C ALA A 45 37.59 -10.92 21.89
N PRO A 46 37.76 -12.04 21.16
CA PRO A 46 39.11 -12.27 20.64
C PRO A 46 39.18 -12.78 19.18
N GLN A 47 40.02 -12.06 18.41
CA GLN A 47 40.98 -12.41 17.35
C GLN A 47 40.78 -13.58 16.34
N MET A 48 41.12 -13.25 15.08
CA MET A 48 41.12 -14.07 13.84
C MET A 48 42.11 -15.24 13.79
N ALA A 49 41.76 -16.28 13.02
CA ALA A 49 42.66 -16.99 12.09
C ALA A 49 41.89 -17.91 11.08
N PRO A 50 42.49 -18.33 9.95
CA PRO A 50 41.81 -18.45 8.65
C PRO A 50 41.62 -19.87 8.07
N ALA A 51 40.73 -19.93 7.06
CA ALA A 51 40.64 -20.81 5.89
C ALA A 51 40.87 -22.33 6.04
N LEU A 52 39.81 -23.12 5.78
CA LEU A 52 39.95 -24.44 5.15
C LEU A 52 38.82 -24.70 4.13
N THR A 53 39.27 -24.86 2.90
CA THR A 53 38.59 -25.38 1.71
C THR A 53 37.92 -26.74 1.96
N SER A 54 36.73 -26.97 1.39
CA SER A 54 36.32 -28.33 1.04
C SER A 54 35.58 -28.38 -0.29
N ARG A 55 36.09 -29.25 -1.15
CA ARG A 55 35.65 -29.60 -2.49
C ARG A 55 34.47 -30.57 -2.38
N LEU A 56 33.46 -30.40 -3.23
CA LEU A 56 32.53 -31.49 -3.54
C LEU A 56 32.32 -31.55 -5.05
N ASN A 57 32.97 -32.51 -5.68
CA ASN A 57 32.60 -33.02 -7.00
C ASN A 57 31.73 -34.27 -6.82
N SER A 58 30.58 -34.21 -7.48
CA SER A 58 29.94 -35.25 -8.30
C SER A 58 29.31 -36.51 -7.69
N ALA A 59 28.01 -36.62 -8.02
CA ALA A 59 27.25 -37.79 -8.46
C ALA A 59 26.56 -38.68 -7.42
N GLN A 60 25.23 -38.58 -7.37
CA GLN A 60 24.36 -39.74 -7.58
C GLN A 60 22.93 -39.33 -7.96
N GLN A 61 22.54 -39.71 -9.18
CA GLN A 61 21.17 -39.78 -9.67
C GLN A 61 20.37 -40.78 -8.83
N ALA A 62 19.21 -40.36 -8.32
CA ALA A 62 18.10 -41.24 -7.99
C ALA A 62 16.80 -40.48 -8.26
N GLY A 63 15.83 -41.15 -8.90
CA GLY A 63 14.78 -40.56 -9.70
C GLY A 63 13.83 -39.61 -8.98
N SER A 64 13.48 -38.51 -9.66
CA SER A 64 12.40 -37.61 -9.25
C SER A 64 11.06 -38.16 -9.75
N PRO A 65 10.05 -38.35 -8.88
CA PRO A 65 8.68 -38.50 -9.35
C PRO A 65 8.26 -37.17 -9.99
N THR A 66 7.63 -37.28 -11.16
CA THR A 66 7.13 -36.17 -11.96
C THR A 66 6.06 -35.40 -11.18
N ASN A 67 6.48 -34.43 -10.36
CA ASN A 67 5.59 -33.38 -9.90
C ASN A 67 5.27 -32.50 -11.10
N GLN A 68 4.02 -32.58 -11.56
CA GLN A 68 3.47 -31.65 -12.52
C GLN A 68 3.61 -30.24 -11.94
N SER A 69 4.63 -29.52 -12.42
CA SER A 69 4.79 -28.09 -12.23
C SER A 69 3.66 -27.41 -13.00
N VAL A 70 2.57 -27.12 -12.30
CA VAL A 70 1.58 -26.16 -12.78
C VAL A 70 2.29 -24.81 -12.77
N SER A 71 2.67 -24.36 -13.96
CA SER A 71 3.22 -23.02 -14.16
C SER A 71 2.22 -21.98 -13.65
N PRO A 72 2.64 -20.94 -12.91
CA PRO A 72 1.73 -19.91 -12.44
C PRO A 72 1.30 -19.05 -13.63
N GLN A 73 0.17 -19.40 -14.26
CA GLN A 73 -0.44 -18.60 -15.31
C GLN A 73 -0.98 -17.26 -14.79
N GLY A 74 -1.28 -17.16 -13.50
CA GLY A 74 -1.85 -15.95 -12.90
C GLY A 74 -0.91 -14.72 -12.91
N GLY A 75 0.39 -14.88 -12.62
CA GLY A 75 1.34 -13.77 -12.63
C GLY A 75 1.51 -13.11 -14.00
N LYS A 76 1.30 -13.89 -15.08
CA LYS A 76 1.27 -13.39 -16.46
C LYS A 76 -0.01 -12.61 -16.77
N GLU A 77 -1.10 -12.85 -16.04
CA GLU A 77 -2.37 -12.17 -16.24
C GLU A 77 -2.35 -10.77 -15.63
N ALA A 78 -1.89 -10.63 -14.38
CA ALA A 78 -1.72 -9.32 -13.74
C ALA A 78 -0.74 -8.41 -14.52
N THR A 79 0.38 -8.96 -14.99
CA THR A 79 1.35 -8.22 -15.83
C THR A 79 0.83 -7.85 -17.22
N LYS A 80 -0.19 -8.53 -17.76
CA LYS A 80 -0.85 -8.15 -19.01
C LYS A 80 -1.83 -7.00 -18.84
N MET A 81 -2.44 -6.87 -17.67
CA MET A 81 -3.46 -5.85 -17.41
C MET A 81 -2.87 -4.49 -17.09
N ILE A 82 -1.64 -4.46 -16.58
CA ILE A 82 -0.98 -3.24 -16.12
C ILE A 82 0.32 -3.01 -16.87
N SER A 83 0.43 -1.84 -17.50
CA SER A 83 1.67 -1.37 -18.12
C SER A 83 2.48 -0.51 -17.14
N ARG A 84 3.82 -0.57 -17.28
CA ARG A 84 4.75 0.29 -16.53
C ARG A 84 4.41 1.77 -16.71
N PRO A 85 3.97 2.46 -15.64
CA PRO A 85 3.55 3.85 -15.75
C PRO A 85 4.75 4.78 -15.94
N LYS A 86 4.59 5.81 -16.77
CA LYS A 86 5.60 6.85 -17.03
C LYS A 86 5.16 8.22 -16.54
N THR A 87 3.89 8.38 -16.20
CA THR A 87 3.30 9.63 -15.75
C THR A 87 2.45 9.42 -14.49
N PRO A 88 2.22 10.46 -13.68
CA PRO A 88 1.33 10.38 -12.52
C PRO A 88 -0.08 9.88 -12.89
N ILE A 89 -0.62 10.33 -14.03
CA ILE A 89 -1.93 9.89 -14.53
C ILE A 89 -1.94 8.38 -14.83
N GLU A 90 -0.91 7.86 -15.49
CA GLU A 90 -0.79 6.42 -15.75
C GLU A 90 -0.64 5.61 -14.45
N PHE A 91 0.12 6.12 -13.49
CA PHE A 91 0.26 5.50 -12.17
C PHE A 91 -1.10 5.39 -11.46
N VAL A 92 -1.87 6.47 -11.46
CA VAL A 92 -3.22 6.50 -10.86
C VAL A 92 -4.20 5.58 -11.61
N ARG A 93 -4.10 5.50 -12.93
CA ARG A 93 -4.88 4.51 -13.72
C ARG A 93 -4.54 3.07 -13.33
N ASN A 94 -3.27 2.76 -13.08
CA ASN A 94 -2.89 1.44 -12.62
C ASN A 94 -3.53 1.11 -11.27
N LEU A 95 -3.59 2.07 -10.33
CA LEU A 95 -4.32 1.89 -9.05
C LEU A 95 -5.82 1.60 -9.27
N LYS A 96 -6.45 2.26 -10.26
CA LYS A 96 -7.84 1.95 -10.65
C LYS A 96 -7.98 0.52 -11.18
N VAL A 97 -7.09 0.08 -12.06
CA VAL A 97 -7.10 -1.30 -12.59
C VAL A 97 -6.90 -2.32 -11.44
N ILE A 98 -5.99 -2.04 -10.52
CA ILE A 98 -5.75 -2.87 -9.33
C ILE A 98 -7.03 -3.01 -8.50
N PHE A 99 -7.74 -1.90 -8.28
CA PHE A 99 -9.00 -1.86 -7.56
C PHE A 99 -10.13 -2.60 -8.30
N ASP A 100 -10.32 -2.34 -9.59
CA ASP A 100 -11.43 -2.89 -10.37
C ASP A 100 -11.38 -4.40 -10.51
N HIS A 101 -10.18 -4.97 -10.57
CA HIS A 101 -9.95 -6.39 -10.82
C HIS A 101 -9.54 -7.18 -9.57
N ASP A 102 -9.69 -6.57 -8.38
CA ASP A 102 -9.38 -7.15 -7.08
C ASP A 102 -7.94 -7.71 -7.03
N LEU A 103 -6.97 -7.07 -7.69
CA LEU A 103 -5.63 -7.63 -7.86
C LEU A 103 -4.86 -7.76 -6.54
N LEU A 104 -5.14 -6.89 -5.56
CA LEU A 104 -4.50 -6.98 -4.23
C LEU A 104 -4.88 -8.25 -3.45
N LEU A 105 -5.95 -8.95 -3.84
CA LEU A 105 -6.32 -10.23 -3.22
C LEU A 105 -5.53 -11.42 -3.79
N ARG A 106 -4.82 -11.25 -4.91
CA ARG A 106 -4.12 -12.33 -5.61
C ARG A 106 -2.64 -12.39 -5.21
N ASP A 107 -2.13 -13.58 -4.91
CA ASP A 107 -0.73 -13.73 -4.45
C ASP A 107 0.29 -13.43 -5.56
N ASP A 108 -0.09 -13.68 -6.81
CA ASP A 108 0.74 -13.47 -7.99
C ASP A 108 0.99 -11.98 -8.30
N PHE A 109 0.11 -11.08 -7.85
CA PHE A 109 0.32 -9.63 -7.90
C PHE A 109 1.53 -9.20 -7.07
N TYR A 110 1.83 -9.89 -5.97
CA TYR A 110 2.96 -9.57 -5.07
C TYR A 110 4.30 -10.19 -5.51
N THR A 111 4.42 -10.54 -6.79
CA THR A 111 5.70 -10.92 -7.40
C THR A 111 6.51 -9.66 -7.74
N ASP A 112 7.85 -9.75 -7.66
CA ASP A 112 8.76 -8.63 -7.98
C ASP A 112 8.45 -8.04 -9.36
N ALA A 113 8.30 -8.89 -10.37
CA ALA A 113 7.97 -8.48 -11.74
C ALA A 113 6.63 -7.73 -11.84
N SER A 114 5.58 -8.22 -11.14
CA SER A 114 4.26 -7.58 -11.16
C SER A 114 4.29 -6.22 -10.48
N LEU A 115 4.93 -6.09 -9.33
CA LEU A 115 5.03 -4.82 -8.60
C LEU A 115 5.91 -3.80 -9.34
N LYS A 116 7.05 -4.22 -9.91
CA LYS A 116 7.89 -3.35 -10.77
C LYS A 116 7.14 -2.85 -11.98
N ASN A 117 6.33 -3.70 -12.61
CA ASN A 117 5.54 -3.31 -13.75
C ASN A 117 4.34 -2.44 -13.34
N ALA A 118 3.67 -2.74 -12.23
CA ALA A 118 2.49 -1.97 -11.80
C ALA A 118 2.84 -0.54 -11.37
N PHE A 119 3.99 -0.36 -10.73
CA PHE A 119 4.33 0.88 -10.05
C PHE A 119 5.64 1.53 -10.55
N ASN A 120 6.25 1.01 -11.62
CA ASN A 120 7.53 1.49 -12.15
C ASN A 120 8.66 1.50 -11.10
N LEU A 121 8.72 0.45 -10.27
CA LEU A 121 9.75 0.30 -9.24
C LEU A 121 11.07 -0.20 -9.84
N GLU A 122 12.18 0.30 -9.31
CA GLU A 122 13.51 -0.25 -9.57
C GLU A 122 13.73 -1.50 -8.71
N ASP A 123 13.35 -1.41 -7.43
CA ASP A 123 13.40 -2.50 -6.45
C ASP A 123 12.09 -2.61 -5.66
N THR A 124 11.75 -3.84 -5.24
CA THR A 124 10.53 -4.10 -4.46
C THR A 124 10.89 -4.52 -3.04
N GLY A 125 10.39 -3.79 -2.04
CA GLY A 125 10.47 -4.17 -0.64
C GLY A 125 9.28 -5.05 -0.28
N VAL A 126 9.34 -6.36 -0.59
CA VAL A 126 8.30 -7.33 -0.23
C VAL A 126 8.73 -8.16 0.97
N ILE A 127 8.00 -8.05 2.07
CA ILE A 127 8.20 -8.80 3.30
C ILE A 127 7.07 -9.81 3.43
N ARG A 128 7.40 -11.08 3.64
CA ARG A 128 6.44 -12.16 3.91
C ARG A 128 6.65 -12.67 5.33
N THR A 129 5.56 -12.78 6.08
CA THR A 129 5.58 -13.17 7.48
C THR A 129 4.46 -14.17 7.74
N ASP A 130 4.81 -15.28 8.37
CA ASP A 130 3.84 -16.20 8.98
C ASP A 130 3.74 -15.83 10.47
N GLU A 131 2.56 -15.39 10.89
CA GLU A 131 2.29 -14.94 12.25
C GLU A 131 1.99 -16.14 13.16
N GLU A 132 2.28 -16.02 14.46
CA GLU A 132 2.05 -17.11 15.44
C GLU A 132 0.57 -17.52 15.53
N ASN A 133 -0.36 -16.61 15.22
CA ASN A 133 -1.79 -16.88 15.20
C ASN A 133 -2.26 -17.66 13.95
N GLY A 134 -1.34 -18.01 13.05
CA GLY A 134 -1.63 -18.73 11.80
C GLY A 134 -2.02 -17.83 10.62
N ASP A 135 -2.01 -16.50 10.79
CA ASP A 135 -2.19 -15.56 9.70
C ASP A 135 -0.93 -15.46 8.83
N ARG A 136 -1.12 -15.20 7.54
CA ARG A 136 -0.01 -14.97 6.59
C ARG A 136 -0.07 -13.56 6.06
N ARG A 137 1.01 -12.81 6.24
CA ARG A 137 1.10 -11.41 5.85
C ARG A 137 2.12 -11.20 4.72
N ILE A 138 1.72 -10.41 3.74
CA ILE A 138 2.58 -9.82 2.73
C ILE A 138 2.55 -8.32 2.95
N SER A 139 3.70 -7.69 3.14
CA SER A 139 3.83 -6.24 3.22
C SER A 139 4.69 -5.73 2.08
N VAL A 140 4.26 -4.65 1.45
CA VAL A 140 4.97 -3.94 0.39
C VAL A 140 5.25 -2.54 0.90
N ILE A 141 6.52 -2.17 0.91
CA ILE A 141 6.94 -0.79 1.19
C ILE A 141 7.76 -0.32 0.01
N SER A 142 7.39 0.83 -0.53
CA SER A 142 8.15 1.49 -1.57
C SER A 142 8.19 2.99 -1.35
N SER A 143 9.40 3.50 -1.41
CA SER A 143 9.70 4.89 -1.72
C SER A 143 10.54 4.87 -3.00
N HIS A 144 10.78 6.04 -3.63
CA HIS A 144 11.59 6.16 -4.85
C HIS A 144 10.86 5.90 -6.18
N PHE A 145 9.75 6.61 -6.41
CA PHE A 145 9.12 6.72 -7.74
C PHE A 145 9.77 7.80 -8.61
N LEU A 146 11.09 7.98 -8.53
CA LEU A 146 11.80 9.17 -9.02
C LEU A 146 11.56 9.50 -10.50
N SER A 147 11.34 8.48 -11.32
CA SER A 147 11.07 8.65 -12.76
C SER A 147 9.68 9.21 -13.07
N ILE A 148 8.77 9.20 -12.10
CA ILE A 148 7.40 9.72 -12.22
C ILE A 148 7.18 10.90 -11.26
N PHE A 149 7.65 10.77 -10.03
CA PHE A 149 7.48 11.71 -8.93
C PHE A 149 8.87 12.15 -8.43
N PRO A 150 9.43 13.25 -8.97
CA PRO A 150 10.74 13.73 -8.56
C PRO A 150 10.72 14.19 -7.11
N TRP A 151 11.87 14.15 -6.44
CA TRP A 151 11.97 14.69 -5.09
C TRP A 151 11.69 16.19 -5.05
N VAL A 152 11.09 16.63 -3.95
CA VAL A 152 10.77 18.04 -3.70
C VAL A 152 11.73 18.62 -2.67
N LYS A 153 12.15 19.86 -2.87
CA LYS A 153 13.02 20.58 -1.93
C LYS A 153 12.25 20.84 -0.63
N ILE A 154 12.89 20.60 0.51
CA ILE A 154 12.29 20.93 1.80
C ILE A 154 12.38 22.45 2.00
N PRO A 155 11.26 23.18 2.18
CA PRO A 155 11.31 24.62 2.40
C PRO A 155 12.24 24.99 3.56
N GLY A 156 13.17 25.92 3.33
CA GLY A 156 14.13 26.37 4.33
C GLY A 156 15.31 25.41 4.58
N ARG A 157 15.47 24.34 3.81
CA ARG A 157 16.63 23.43 3.87
C ARG A 157 17.17 23.16 2.47
N ASP A 158 18.42 22.73 2.37
CA ASP A 158 19.01 22.26 1.11
C ASP A 158 18.76 20.77 0.84
N ASP A 159 18.08 20.10 1.76
CA ASP A 159 17.65 18.72 1.63
C ASP A 159 16.44 18.58 0.70
N PHE A 160 16.28 17.38 0.17
CA PHE A 160 15.14 16.96 -0.65
C PHE A 160 14.42 15.81 0.04
N MET A 161 13.11 15.69 -0.20
CA MET A 161 12.32 14.57 0.30
C MET A 161 11.57 13.87 -0.83
N PRO A 162 11.27 12.56 -0.68
CA PRO A 162 10.35 11.86 -1.57
C PRO A 162 9.01 12.60 -1.65
N SER A 163 8.55 12.84 -2.86
CA SER A 163 7.25 13.46 -3.11
C SER A 163 6.11 12.44 -3.16
N ALA A 164 6.41 11.14 -3.28
CA ALA A 164 5.43 10.07 -3.27
C ALA A 164 5.92 8.83 -2.50
N GLN A 165 4.98 8.14 -1.86
CA GLN A 165 5.22 6.91 -1.09
C GLN A 165 4.06 5.94 -1.26
N LEU A 166 4.38 4.64 -1.32
CA LEU A 166 3.41 3.57 -1.33
C LEU A 166 3.69 2.58 -0.21
N VAL A 167 2.65 2.29 0.56
CA VAL A 167 2.64 1.18 1.52
C VAL A 167 1.42 0.33 1.23
N GLY A 168 1.56 -0.97 1.28
CA GLY A 168 0.42 -1.86 1.06
C GLY A 168 0.73 -3.28 1.47
N GLY A 169 -0.19 -4.17 1.15
CA GLY A 169 -0.05 -5.57 1.49
C GLY A 169 -1.35 -6.33 1.49
N LYS A 170 -1.22 -7.59 1.91
CA LYS A 170 -2.31 -8.55 2.06
C LYS A 170 -2.08 -9.37 3.32
N THR A 171 -3.16 -9.66 4.02
CA THR A 171 -3.21 -10.63 5.10
C THR A 171 -4.23 -11.70 4.74
N THR A 172 -3.80 -12.96 4.76
CA THR A 172 -4.68 -14.13 4.71
C THR A 172 -4.84 -14.63 6.13
N HIS A 173 -6.05 -14.53 6.67
CA HIS A 173 -6.35 -14.98 8.03
C HIS A 173 -6.50 -16.50 8.10
N GLN A 174 -6.26 -17.08 9.27
CA GLN A 174 -6.49 -18.52 9.51
C GLN A 174 -7.92 -18.97 9.14
N SER A 175 -8.90 -18.06 9.29
CA SER A 175 -10.30 -18.29 8.91
C SER A 175 -10.55 -18.43 7.40
N GLY A 176 -9.53 -18.17 6.57
CA GLY A 176 -9.63 -18.07 5.11
C GLY A 176 -10.00 -16.67 4.62
N ALA A 177 -10.42 -15.76 5.49
CA ALA A 177 -10.69 -14.37 5.12
C ALA A 177 -9.40 -13.68 4.63
N VAL A 178 -9.53 -12.80 3.65
CA VAL A 178 -8.41 -12.03 3.10
C VAL A 178 -8.69 -10.55 3.24
N THR A 179 -7.73 -9.82 3.81
CA THR A 179 -7.72 -8.35 3.79
C THR A 179 -6.53 -7.88 2.98
N ALA A 180 -6.70 -6.85 2.16
CA ALA A 180 -5.61 -6.27 1.40
C ALA A 180 -5.81 -4.77 1.25
N GLY A 181 -4.72 -4.03 1.09
CA GLY A 181 -4.81 -2.61 0.92
C GLY A 181 -3.54 -1.97 0.41
N VAL A 182 -3.71 -0.76 -0.11
CA VAL A 182 -2.64 0.12 -0.56
C VAL A 182 -2.97 1.53 -0.10
N ASN A 183 -1.97 2.22 0.44
CA ASN A 183 -1.98 3.64 0.72
C ASN A 183 -0.88 4.28 -0.12
N PHE A 184 -1.29 5.10 -1.07
CA PHE A 184 -0.40 5.85 -1.95
C PHE A 184 -0.59 7.34 -1.73
N GLY A 185 0.43 7.98 -1.16
CA GLY A 185 0.47 9.42 -0.96
C GLY A 185 1.40 10.10 -1.96
N MET A 186 1.01 11.29 -2.41
CA MET A 186 1.85 12.21 -3.19
C MET A 186 1.66 13.66 -2.75
N ARG A 187 2.72 14.46 -2.77
CA ARG A 187 2.68 15.87 -2.37
C ARG A 187 2.25 16.79 -3.51
N GLU A 188 2.85 16.59 -4.68
CA GLU A 188 2.72 17.44 -5.88
C GLU A 188 2.71 16.57 -7.14
N GLY A 189 2.15 17.11 -8.23
CA GLY A 189 2.16 16.47 -9.55
C GLY A 189 1.10 15.39 -9.76
N GLY A 190 0.15 15.26 -8.83
CA GLY A 190 -1.02 14.40 -8.99
C GLY A 190 -2.02 14.96 -10.01
N PRO A 191 -2.90 14.11 -10.58
CA PRO A 191 -3.97 14.57 -11.45
C PRO A 191 -4.90 15.54 -10.70
N ASN A 192 -5.47 16.50 -11.43
CA ASN A 192 -6.50 17.38 -10.86
C ASN A 192 -7.83 16.62 -10.65
N PHE A 193 -8.81 17.29 -10.05
CA PHE A 193 -10.13 16.71 -9.79
C PHE A 193 -10.82 16.13 -11.04
N ASP A 194 -10.84 16.86 -12.16
CA ASP A 194 -11.51 16.41 -13.39
C ASP A 194 -10.83 15.19 -14.00
N GLU A 195 -9.49 15.16 -14.00
CA GLU A 195 -8.72 14.01 -14.45
C GLU A 195 -8.94 12.80 -13.55
N THR A 196 -8.94 13.01 -12.23
CA THR A 196 -9.23 11.97 -11.24
C THR A 196 -10.64 11.40 -11.44
N LYS A 197 -11.63 12.27 -11.66
CA LYS A 197 -13.01 11.86 -11.94
C LYS A 197 -13.13 11.06 -13.24
N ARG A 198 -12.35 11.41 -14.29
CA ARG A 198 -12.30 10.61 -15.53
C ARG A 198 -11.71 9.22 -15.30
N ILE A 199 -10.75 9.08 -14.39
CA ILE A 199 -10.14 7.77 -14.06
C ILE A 199 -11.08 6.91 -13.23
N PHE A 200 -11.62 7.48 -12.14
CA PHE A 200 -12.36 6.68 -11.16
C PHE A 200 -13.88 6.61 -11.41
N GLY A 201 -14.44 7.53 -12.20
CA GLY A 201 -15.87 7.62 -12.47
C GLY A 201 -16.62 8.50 -11.46
N GLY A 202 -17.96 8.48 -11.53
CA GLY A 202 -18.83 9.43 -10.83
C GLY A 202 -19.47 8.96 -9.53
N ASN A 203 -19.15 7.77 -9.02
CA ASN A 203 -19.87 7.16 -7.89
C ASN A 203 -19.29 7.52 -6.51
N PHE A 204 -18.50 8.58 -6.42
CA PHE A 204 -17.88 8.98 -5.17
C PHE A 204 -18.83 9.80 -4.31
N VAL A 205 -18.76 9.56 -3.00
CA VAL A 205 -19.42 10.35 -1.97
C VAL A 205 -18.39 11.26 -1.32
N PHE A 206 -18.70 12.55 -1.21
CA PHE A 206 -17.87 13.51 -0.50
C PHE A 206 -17.85 13.19 1.00
N LEU A 207 -16.65 13.18 1.59
CA LEU A 207 -16.45 13.02 3.02
C LEU A 207 -16.18 14.38 3.64
N MET A 208 -17.02 14.78 4.60
CA MET A 208 -16.77 16.01 5.35
C MET A 208 -15.47 15.90 6.14
N PRO A 209 -14.61 16.93 6.13
CA PRO A 209 -13.39 16.92 6.92
C PRO A 209 -13.72 16.87 8.41
N GLU A 210 -13.05 15.97 9.12
CA GLU A 210 -13.13 15.92 10.58
C GLU A 210 -12.20 16.97 11.21
N PRO A 211 -12.55 17.51 12.38
CA PRO A 211 -11.66 18.42 13.11
C PRO A 211 -10.34 17.72 13.46
N SER A 212 -9.21 18.23 12.95
CA SER A 212 -7.89 17.72 13.30
C SER A 212 -7.42 18.31 14.65
N PRO A 213 -7.00 17.48 15.62
CA PRO A 213 -6.46 17.96 16.90
C PRO A 213 -5.11 18.67 16.75
N HIS A 214 -4.46 18.57 15.58
CA HIS A 214 -3.14 19.15 15.29
C HIS A 214 -3.19 20.36 14.37
N GLY A 215 -4.37 20.96 14.20
CA GLY A 215 -4.61 21.99 13.18
C GLY A 215 -5.01 21.37 11.85
N GLY A 216 -5.86 22.09 11.11
CA GLY A 216 -6.32 21.67 9.79
C GLY A 216 -5.26 21.89 8.70
N PRO A 217 -5.46 21.33 7.50
CA PRO A 217 -4.62 21.63 6.36
C PRO A 217 -4.65 23.16 6.06
N PRO A 218 -3.65 23.67 5.34
CA PRO A 218 -3.69 25.04 4.82
C PRO A 218 -5.00 25.29 4.05
N ALA A 219 -5.46 26.54 4.03
CA ALA A 219 -6.68 26.91 3.30
C ALA A 219 -6.59 26.47 1.83
N ALA A 220 -7.71 26.00 1.27
CA ALA A 220 -7.78 25.63 -0.13
C ALA A 220 -7.49 26.85 -1.02
N THR A 221 -6.66 26.64 -2.05
CA THR A 221 -6.26 27.67 -3.01
C THR A 221 -6.88 27.45 -4.40
N ALA A 222 -7.53 26.32 -4.61
CA ALA A 222 -8.25 25.97 -5.83
C ALA A 222 -9.57 25.25 -5.53
N PRO A 223 -10.50 25.17 -6.50
CA PRO A 223 -11.67 24.31 -6.41
C PRO A 223 -11.27 22.87 -6.07
N HIS A 224 -12.07 22.21 -5.24
CA HIS A 224 -11.82 20.86 -4.73
C HIS A 224 -10.55 20.69 -3.88
N GLY A 225 -9.88 21.78 -3.51
CA GLY A 225 -8.74 21.75 -2.60
C GLY A 225 -9.14 21.24 -1.21
N ASN A 226 -8.31 20.37 -0.64
CA ASN A 226 -8.54 19.68 0.64
C ASN A 226 -9.76 18.75 0.70
N GLU A 227 -10.45 18.53 -0.42
CA GLU A 227 -11.59 17.61 -0.43
C GLU A 227 -11.13 16.15 -0.31
N THR A 228 -12.00 15.31 0.27
CA THR A 228 -11.82 13.87 0.31
C THR A 228 -13.11 13.19 -0.14
N TRP A 229 -12.96 12.13 -0.91
CA TRP A 229 -14.05 11.44 -1.57
C TRP A 229 -13.88 9.94 -1.42
N LYS A 230 -14.96 9.21 -1.19
CA LYS A 230 -14.95 7.75 -1.03
C LYS A 230 -15.91 7.08 -2.00
N TYR A 231 -15.46 5.99 -2.60
CA TYR A 231 -16.29 5.02 -3.29
C TYR A 231 -16.25 3.68 -2.56
N GLN A 232 -17.40 3.05 -2.40
CA GLN A 232 -17.57 1.76 -1.73
C GLN A 232 -18.40 0.83 -2.61
N ARG A 233 -17.95 -0.42 -2.75
CA ARG A 233 -18.67 -1.52 -3.40
C ARG A 233 -18.76 -2.70 -2.45
N ILE A 234 -19.97 -3.19 -2.24
CA ILE A 234 -20.25 -4.36 -1.40
C ILE A 234 -20.87 -5.44 -2.28
N ASP A 235 -20.15 -6.55 -2.45
CA ASP A 235 -20.62 -7.71 -3.22
C ASP A 235 -20.63 -8.94 -2.31
N GLY A 236 -21.82 -9.27 -1.78
CA GLY A 236 -21.98 -10.35 -0.82
C GLY A 236 -21.23 -10.07 0.50
N LYS A 237 -20.21 -10.88 0.80
CA LYS A 237 -19.36 -10.73 2.00
C LYS A 237 -18.09 -9.93 1.75
N ALA A 238 -17.86 -9.49 0.52
CA ALA A 238 -16.63 -8.85 0.14
C ALA A 238 -16.87 -7.34 -0.06
N GLU A 239 -15.99 -6.54 0.52
CA GLU A 239 -16.09 -5.09 0.59
C GLU A 239 -14.87 -4.47 -0.10
N ARG A 240 -15.10 -3.47 -0.94
CA ARG A 240 -14.05 -2.73 -1.64
C ARG A 240 -14.26 -1.25 -1.41
N ASN A 241 -13.26 -0.61 -0.87
CA ASN A 241 -13.23 0.83 -0.63
C ASN A 241 -12.09 1.44 -1.43
N ILE A 242 -12.35 2.62 -1.98
CA ILE A 242 -11.31 3.53 -2.45
C ILE A 242 -11.62 4.93 -1.93
N THR A 243 -10.65 5.53 -1.28
CA THR A 243 -10.71 6.89 -0.75
C THR A 243 -9.64 7.71 -1.44
N ILE A 244 -10.02 8.87 -1.98
CA ILE A 244 -9.13 9.81 -2.65
C ILE A 244 -9.18 11.16 -1.94
N SER A 245 -8.03 11.81 -1.80
CA SER A 245 -7.92 13.13 -1.18
C SER A 245 -7.13 14.07 -2.07
N PHE A 246 -7.45 15.36 -2.00
CA PHE A 246 -6.80 16.42 -2.76
C PHE A 246 -6.01 17.36 -1.82
N ASN A 247 -4.89 17.89 -2.30
CA ASN A 247 -4.12 18.93 -1.60
C ASN A 247 -4.82 20.30 -1.72
N PRO A 248 -4.33 21.38 -1.07
CA PRO A 248 -4.96 22.70 -1.15
C PRO A 248 -5.11 23.25 -2.58
N SER A 249 -4.22 22.87 -3.51
CA SER A 249 -4.27 23.27 -4.92
C SER A 249 -5.19 22.41 -5.79
N GLY A 250 -5.95 21.47 -5.22
CA GLY A 250 -6.92 20.65 -5.95
C GLY A 250 -6.29 19.53 -6.78
N GLU A 251 -5.04 19.17 -6.49
CA GLU A 251 -4.36 18.01 -7.07
C GLU A 251 -4.51 16.81 -6.14
N LEU A 252 -4.67 15.63 -6.73
CA LEU A 252 -4.78 14.39 -5.99
C LEU A 252 -3.51 14.16 -5.16
N SER A 253 -3.68 13.96 -3.86
CA SER A 253 -2.58 13.84 -2.89
C SER A 253 -2.56 12.50 -2.18
N ASN A 254 -3.68 11.77 -2.16
CA ASN A 254 -3.73 10.47 -1.50
C ASN A 254 -4.74 9.54 -2.16
N ILE A 255 -4.40 8.26 -2.26
CA ILE A 255 -5.32 7.17 -2.63
C ILE A 255 -5.15 6.05 -1.61
N ILE A 256 -6.24 5.67 -0.96
CA ILE A 256 -6.33 4.49 -0.09
C ILE A 256 -7.27 3.49 -0.75
N ILE A 257 -6.79 2.28 -1.00
CA ILE A 257 -7.59 1.13 -1.45
C ILE A 257 -7.62 0.11 -0.31
N GLU A 258 -8.82 -0.38 0.01
CA GLU A 258 -9.02 -1.46 0.98
C GLU A 258 -9.96 -2.50 0.36
N LEU A 259 -9.50 -3.75 0.30
CA LEU A 259 -10.27 -4.88 -0.21
C LEU A 259 -10.39 -5.94 0.89
N MET A 260 -11.60 -6.40 1.12
CA MET A 260 -11.90 -7.51 2.03
C MET A 260 -12.61 -8.61 1.24
N GLY A 261 -12.10 -9.83 1.34
CA GLY A 261 -12.61 -11.03 0.66
C GLY A 261 -12.75 -12.21 1.62
N LYS A 262 -13.48 -13.23 1.18
CA LYS A 262 -13.65 -14.50 1.89
C LYS A 262 -13.45 -15.67 0.94
#